data_AF-A0A396JVK7-F1
#
_entry.id   AF-A0A396JVK7-F1
#
_cell.length_a   1.000
_cell.length_b   1.000
_cell.length_c   1.000
_cell.angle_alpha   90.00
_cell.angle_beta   90.00
_cell.angle_gamma   90.00
#
_symmetry.space_group_name_H-M   'P 1'
#
loop_
_entity.id
_entity.type
_entity.pdbx_description
1 polymer ?
#
loop_
_entity_poly.entity_id
_entity_poly.type
_entity_poly.pdbx_seq_one_letter_code
_entity_poly.pdbx_strand_id
1 'polypeptide(L)'
;MTLPAHVVTNGDVSLDSGHNRLLQLGYKQELKRDLSVVSNFALSFSIISVLTGITTLYNTGLNYGGPVSMQYGWFLASAFTMLVALSMAEICSAFPTSGGLYYWSAKLAGSKWAPFASWITGWFNIIGLWAGTTSVDFSLAQLIQVIILLSTGGKNGGGYVASKYVIIAIHGAILLLHGIINSLPISLLSFLGQLSAIWNVFGVFVLMILIPSVATERASNKFVFTHFNAENGDGINSRPCMFLLGLLMSQYTLSGYDASAHMVNIFYTFLTFNVVNCKRVNIGRHLFFVPLLYHPHVAGTFL
;
A
#
# COMPACT_ATOMS: atom_id res chain seq x y z
N MET A 1 23.67 -38.49 -7.58
CA MET A 1 23.12 -38.98 -6.30
C MET A 1 21.62 -38.71 -6.32
N THR A 2 20.85 -39.70 -6.73
CA THR A 2 19.39 -39.65 -6.93
C THR A 2 18.69 -39.92 -5.61
N LEU A 3 17.93 -38.94 -5.09
CA LEU A 3 17.07 -39.15 -3.93
C LEU A 3 15.77 -39.86 -4.37
N PRO A 4 15.23 -40.78 -3.55
CA PRO A 4 14.10 -41.61 -3.93
C PRO A 4 12.80 -40.79 -3.92
N ALA A 5 12.04 -40.89 -5.03
CA ALA A 5 10.70 -40.33 -5.14
C ALA A 5 9.73 -41.18 -4.30
N HIS A 6 9.40 -40.70 -3.09
CA HIS A 6 8.23 -41.20 -2.36
C HIS A 6 6.97 -40.64 -3.02
N VAL A 7 6.41 -41.42 -3.96
CA VAL A 7 5.05 -41.23 -4.47
C VAL A 7 4.09 -41.68 -3.37
N VAL A 8 3.56 -40.73 -2.60
CA VAL A 8 2.42 -40.98 -1.70
C VAL A 8 1.16 -40.92 -2.54
N THR A 9 0.61 -42.07 -2.88
CA THR A 9 -0.76 -42.19 -3.40
C THR A 9 -1.75 -42.05 -2.24
N ASN A 10 -2.36 -40.88 -2.09
CA ASN A 10 -3.57 -40.70 -1.30
C ASN A 10 -4.68 -40.17 -2.21
N GLY A 11 -5.82 -40.85 -2.17
CA GLY A 11 -6.92 -40.72 -3.12
C GLY A 11 -7.55 -39.33 -3.23
N ASP A 12 -8.08 -39.06 -4.42
CA ASP A 12 -9.13 -38.10 -4.78
C ASP A 12 -9.17 -36.75 -4.05
N VAL A 13 -8.01 -36.11 -3.94
CA VAL A 13 -7.94 -34.65 -3.80
C VAL A 13 -7.33 -34.12 -5.08
N SER A 14 -8.08 -33.34 -5.86
CA SER A 14 -7.57 -32.65 -7.04
C SER A 14 -6.34 -31.83 -6.64
N LEU A 15 -5.15 -32.34 -6.95
CA LEU A 15 -3.89 -31.69 -6.61
C LEU A 15 -3.84 -30.32 -7.30
N ASP A 16 -3.87 -29.26 -6.50
CA ASP A 16 -3.74 -27.88 -6.97
C ASP A 16 -2.50 -27.74 -7.86
N SER A 17 -2.62 -27.03 -8.97
CA SER A 17 -1.56 -26.84 -9.98
C SER A 17 -0.25 -26.32 -9.35
N GLY A 18 -0.34 -25.48 -8.31
CA GLY A 18 0.81 -24.99 -7.56
C GLY A 18 1.51 -26.05 -6.72
N HIS A 19 0.77 -27.01 -6.15
CA HIS A 19 1.35 -28.12 -5.38
C HIS A 19 2.18 -29.04 -6.29
N ASN A 20 1.66 -29.39 -7.46
CA ASN A 20 2.37 -30.19 -8.45
C ASN A 20 3.65 -29.51 -8.93
N ARG A 21 3.62 -28.18 -9.11
CA ARG A 21 4.80 -27.40 -9.52
C ARG A 21 5.85 -27.31 -8.41
N LEU A 22 5.45 -27.17 -7.15
CA LEU A 22 6.35 -27.21 -5.99
C LEU A 22 7.08 -28.55 -5.88
N LEU A 23 6.35 -29.65 -6.05
CA LEU A 23 6.91 -31.00 -6.07
C LEU A 23 7.92 -31.20 -7.21
N GLN A 24 7.64 -30.68 -8.41
CA GLN A 24 8.60 -30.68 -9.53
C GLN A 24 9.88 -29.88 -9.23
N LEU A 25 9.78 -28.83 -8.41
CA LEU A 25 10.93 -28.02 -7.99
C LEU A 25 11.70 -28.66 -6.81
N GLY A 26 11.25 -29.81 -6.30
CA GLY A 26 11.88 -30.52 -5.18
C GLY A 26 11.55 -29.94 -3.80
N TYR A 27 10.52 -29.09 -3.69
CA TYR A 27 10.08 -28.51 -2.42
C TYR A 27 8.84 -29.22 -1.89
N LYS A 28 8.91 -29.67 -0.63
CA LYS A 28 7.76 -30.18 0.12
C LYS A 28 6.93 -29.01 0.64
N GLN A 29 5.61 -29.05 0.44
CA GLN A 29 4.70 -28.04 0.97
C GLN A 29 4.54 -28.22 2.49
N GLU A 30 5.27 -27.44 3.28
CA GLU A 30 5.23 -27.49 4.76
C GLU A 30 4.17 -26.53 5.37
N LEU A 31 3.78 -25.46 4.65
CA LEU A 31 2.76 -24.53 5.13
C LEU A 31 1.35 -25.02 4.73
N LYS A 32 0.51 -25.33 5.72
CA LYS A 32 -0.92 -25.51 5.49
C LYS A 32 -1.49 -24.19 4.98
N ARG A 33 -2.14 -24.23 3.82
CA ARG A 33 -2.86 -23.09 3.25
C ARG A 33 -4.20 -22.94 3.99
N ASP A 34 -4.13 -22.57 5.26
CA ASP A 34 -5.32 -22.41 6.12
C ASP A 34 -6.10 -21.12 5.82
N LEU A 35 -5.53 -20.22 5.01
CA LEU A 35 -6.20 -19.01 4.55
C LEU A 35 -7.04 -19.28 3.30
N SER A 36 -8.35 -19.06 3.42
CA SER A 36 -9.27 -19.12 2.28
C SER A 36 -8.86 -18.13 1.17
N VAL A 37 -9.30 -18.36 -0.07
CA VAL A 37 -9.02 -17.46 -1.19
C VAL A 37 -9.53 -16.04 -0.89
N VAL A 38 -10.71 -15.94 -0.26
CA VAL A 38 -11.32 -14.67 0.13
C VAL A 38 -10.49 -13.99 1.23
N SER A 39 -10.00 -14.73 2.22
CA SER A 39 -9.16 -14.20 3.29
C SER A 39 -7.84 -13.64 2.77
N ASN A 40 -7.16 -14.38 1.88
CA ASN A 40 -5.91 -13.92 1.26
C ASN A 40 -6.13 -12.71 0.34
N PHE A 41 -7.25 -12.68 -0.39
CA PHE A 41 -7.63 -11.52 -1.20
C PHE A 41 -7.89 -10.30 -0.31
N ALA A 42 -8.69 -10.45 0.74
CA ALA A 42 -9.00 -9.37 1.67
C ALA A 42 -7.74 -8.86 2.38
N LEU A 43 -6.82 -9.75 2.75
CA LEU A 43 -5.55 -9.38 3.37
C LEU A 43 -4.66 -8.60 2.40
N SER A 44 -4.51 -9.07 1.16
CA SER A 44 -3.77 -8.33 0.12
C SER A 44 -4.41 -6.96 -0.19
N PHE A 45 -5.74 -6.88 -0.21
CA PHE A 45 -6.47 -5.64 -0.39
C PHE A 45 -6.28 -4.68 0.80
N SER A 46 -6.29 -5.20 2.03
CA SER A 46 -6.12 -4.38 3.24
C SER A 46 -4.73 -3.75 3.33
N ILE A 47 -3.71 -4.40 2.75
CA ILE A 47 -2.34 -3.88 2.71
C ILE A 47 -2.26 -2.63 1.83
N ILE A 48 -2.95 -2.62 0.68
CA ILE A 48 -3.04 -1.44 -0.19
C ILE A 48 -4.23 -0.59 0.22
N SER A 49 -4.04 0.17 1.30
CA SER A 49 -5.04 1.11 1.80
C SER A 49 -4.92 2.46 1.08
N VAL A 50 -5.85 2.71 0.16
CA VAL A 50 -5.94 4.01 -0.53
C VAL A 50 -6.16 5.16 0.45
N LEU A 51 -6.97 4.90 1.48
CA LEU A 51 -7.29 5.89 2.50
C LEU A 51 -6.02 6.33 3.23
N THR A 52 -5.22 5.38 3.71
CA THR A 52 -4.00 5.65 4.47
C THR A 52 -2.95 6.38 3.63
N GLY A 53 -2.73 5.92 2.38
CA GLY A 53 -1.73 6.52 1.50
C GLY A 53 -2.08 7.97 1.13
N ILE A 54 -3.36 8.25 0.86
CA ILE A 54 -3.82 9.60 0.57
C ILE A 54 -3.67 10.49 1.80
N THR A 55 -4.23 10.12 2.96
CA THR A 55 -4.23 11.00 4.14
C THR A 55 -2.83 11.31 4.63
N THR A 56 -1.90 10.36 4.53
CA THR A 56 -0.52 10.52 4.98
C THR A 56 0.28 11.51 4.13
N LEU A 57 0.21 11.40 2.80
CA LEU A 57 1.01 12.22 1.88
C LEU A 57 0.20 13.32 1.18
N TYR A 58 -1.04 13.55 1.59
CA TYR A 58 -1.90 14.56 0.98
C TYR A 58 -1.22 15.94 0.96
N ASN A 59 -0.70 16.35 2.11
CA ASN A 59 -0.04 17.64 2.29
C ASN A 59 1.22 17.76 1.42
N THR A 60 2.05 16.72 1.39
CA THR A 60 3.25 16.64 0.54
C THR A 60 2.87 16.71 -0.94
N GLY A 61 1.89 15.93 -1.39
CA GLY A 61 1.43 15.95 -2.77
C GLY A 61 0.93 17.34 -3.20
N LEU A 62 0.18 18.01 -2.33
CA LEU A 62 -0.40 19.32 -2.60
C LEU A 62 0.67 20.43 -2.60
N ASN A 63 1.57 20.43 -1.63
CA ASN A 63 2.58 21.47 -1.48
C ASN A 63 3.68 21.38 -2.54
N TYR A 64 4.13 20.18 -2.90
CA TYR A 64 5.25 20.02 -3.83
C TYR A 64 4.85 19.79 -5.28
N GLY A 65 3.76 19.06 -5.54
CA GLY A 65 3.33 18.69 -6.89
C GLY A 65 2.10 19.44 -7.39
N GLY A 66 1.28 19.96 -6.48
CA GLY A 66 0.02 20.60 -6.78
C GLY A 66 -1.05 19.66 -7.35
N PRO A 67 -2.25 20.21 -7.64
CA PRO A 67 -3.39 19.44 -8.13
C PRO A 67 -3.12 18.59 -9.38
N VAL A 68 -2.31 19.11 -10.31
CA VAL A 68 -1.97 18.41 -11.55
C VAL A 68 -1.25 17.11 -11.26
N SER A 69 -0.21 17.14 -10.42
CA SER A 69 0.55 15.94 -10.07
C SER A 69 -0.31 14.94 -9.32
N MET A 70 -1.17 15.42 -8.42
CA MET A 70 -2.08 14.58 -7.66
C MET A 70 -3.20 13.98 -8.51
N GLN A 71 -3.49 14.52 -9.70
CA GLN A 71 -4.47 13.95 -10.62
C GLN A 71 -3.84 13.01 -11.65
N TYR A 72 -2.83 13.48 -12.39
CA TYR A 72 -2.19 12.70 -13.45
C TYR A 72 -1.19 11.68 -12.90
N GLY A 73 -0.59 11.93 -11.73
CA GLY A 73 0.39 11.04 -11.11
C GLY A 73 -0.15 9.65 -10.84
N TRP A 74 -1.44 9.50 -10.53
CA TRP A 74 -2.04 8.18 -10.31
C TRP A 74 -2.12 7.34 -11.57
N PHE A 75 -2.44 7.94 -12.72
CA PHE A 75 -2.48 7.22 -13.98
C PHE A 75 -1.08 6.71 -14.34
N LEU A 76 -0.07 7.58 -14.18
CA LEU A 76 1.30 7.25 -14.48
C LEU A 76 1.85 6.18 -13.52
N ALA A 77 1.71 6.39 -12.21
CA ALA A 77 2.16 5.43 -11.19
C ALA A 77 1.47 4.08 -11.32
N SER A 78 0.16 4.06 -11.61
CA SER A 78 -0.59 2.81 -11.81
C SER A 78 -0.14 2.08 -13.06
N ALA A 79 0.13 2.79 -14.17
CA ALA A 79 0.60 2.17 -15.40
C ALA A 79 1.96 1.47 -15.21
N PHE A 80 2.92 2.14 -14.56
CA PHE A 80 4.22 1.52 -14.27
C PHE A 80 4.12 0.39 -13.24
N THR A 81 3.31 0.57 -12.19
CA THR A 81 3.08 -0.47 -11.18
C THR A 81 2.43 -1.71 -11.79
N MET A 82 1.51 -1.55 -12.73
CA MET A 82 0.88 -2.65 -13.47
C MET A 82 1.91 -3.44 -14.29
N LEU A 83 2.85 -2.77 -14.97
CA LEU A 83 3.91 -3.44 -15.72
C LEU A 83 4.78 -4.30 -14.80
N VAL A 84 5.20 -3.76 -13.66
CA VAL A 84 6.00 -4.49 -12.66
C VAL A 84 5.21 -5.66 -12.08
N ALA A 85 3.94 -5.45 -11.74
CA ALA A 85 3.06 -6.49 -11.23
C ALA A 85 2.88 -7.62 -12.27
N LEU A 86 2.67 -7.30 -13.55
CA LEU A 86 2.55 -8.32 -14.60
C LEU A 86 3.81 -9.18 -14.71
N SER A 87 5.01 -8.58 -14.68
CA SER A 87 6.27 -9.33 -14.67
C SER A 87 6.40 -10.24 -13.45
N MET A 88 6.01 -9.75 -12.27
CA MET A 88 6.03 -10.54 -11.03
C MET A 88 5.04 -11.72 -11.08
N ALA A 89 3.88 -11.55 -11.73
CA ALA A 89 2.90 -12.61 -11.91
C ALA A 89 3.42 -13.75 -12.77
N GLU A 90 4.09 -13.42 -13.87
CA GLU A 90 4.71 -14.39 -14.77
C GLU A 90 5.74 -15.23 -14.00
N ILE A 91 6.62 -14.58 -13.23
CA ILE A 91 7.62 -15.26 -12.39
C ILE A 91 6.96 -16.14 -11.33
N CYS A 92 5.94 -15.64 -10.64
CA CYS A 92 5.21 -16.38 -9.62
C CYS A 92 4.55 -17.65 -10.17
N SER A 93 4.07 -17.61 -11.42
CA SER A 93 3.48 -18.77 -12.09
C SER A 93 4.50 -19.85 -12.45
N ALA A 94 5.71 -19.43 -12.84
CA ALA A 94 6.80 -20.34 -13.14
C ALA A 94 7.41 -20.97 -11.87
N PHE A 95 7.47 -20.19 -10.78
CA PHE A 95 8.12 -20.53 -9.51
C PHE A 95 7.22 -20.22 -8.29
N PRO A 96 6.19 -21.04 -8.01
CA PRO A 96 5.24 -20.79 -6.94
C PRO A 96 5.80 -21.16 -5.55
N THR A 97 6.89 -20.52 -5.12
CA THR A 97 7.57 -20.78 -3.84
C THR A 97 7.26 -19.71 -2.79
N SER A 98 6.90 -20.12 -1.58
CA SER A 98 6.71 -19.24 -0.42
C SER A 98 8.03 -18.55 -0.05
N GLY A 99 8.08 -17.21 -0.09
CA GLY A 99 9.34 -16.43 0.03
C GLY A 99 9.93 -15.95 -1.31
N GLY A 100 9.11 -15.96 -2.37
CA GLY A 100 9.48 -15.80 -3.78
C GLY A 100 10.63 -14.84 -4.11
N LEU A 101 10.58 -13.57 -3.71
CA LEU A 101 11.47 -12.51 -4.21
C LEU A 101 12.97 -12.86 -4.22
N TYR A 102 13.52 -13.32 -3.09
CA TYR A 102 14.94 -13.68 -3.00
C TYR A 102 15.24 -14.96 -3.80
N TYR A 103 14.35 -15.96 -3.77
CA TYR A 103 14.49 -17.18 -4.54
C TYR A 103 14.40 -16.95 -6.06
N TRP A 104 13.49 -16.08 -6.49
CA TRP A 104 13.30 -15.66 -7.87
C TRP A 104 14.55 -14.92 -8.37
N SER A 105 15.08 -14.00 -7.57
CA SER A 105 16.34 -13.32 -7.90
C SER A 105 17.51 -14.29 -8.04
N ALA A 106 17.61 -15.30 -7.16
CA ALA A 106 18.64 -16.33 -7.23
C ALA A 106 18.53 -17.18 -8.50
N LYS A 107 17.30 -17.58 -8.88
CA LYS A 107 17.06 -18.39 -10.07
C LYS A 107 17.29 -17.62 -11.36
N LEU A 108 16.94 -16.34 -11.41
CA LEU A 108 17.10 -15.49 -12.60
C LEU A 108 18.54 -15.01 -12.80
N ALA A 109 19.31 -14.79 -11.74
CA ALA A 109 20.68 -14.27 -11.82
C ALA A 109 21.74 -15.31 -12.30
N GLY A 110 21.35 -16.59 -12.45
CA GLY A 110 22.26 -17.68 -12.83
C GLY A 110 23.20 -18.13 -11.71
N SER A 111 23.83 -19.30 -11.87
CA SER A 111 24.53 -20.00 -10.77
C SER A 111 25.67 -19.22 -10.12
N LYS A 112 26.34 -18.32 -10.86
CA LYS A 112 27.47 -17.52 -10.38
C LYS A 112 27.04 -16.33 -9.52
N TRP A 113 25.95 -15.66 -9.88
CA TRP A 113 25.48 -14.44 -9.20
C TRP A 113 24.30 -14.69 -8.25
N ALA A 114 23.74 -15.89 -8.26
CA ALA A 114 22.58 -16.27 -7.46
C ALA A 114 22.69 -15.88 -5.96
N PRO A 115 23.81 -16.17 -5.24
CA PRO A 115 23.91 -15.80 -3.83
C PRO A 115 23.92 -14.28 -3.61
N PHE A 116 24.60 -13.53 -4.49
CA PHE A 116 24.73 -12.09 -4.37
C PHE A 116 23.41 -11.37 -4.70
N ALA A 117 22.74 -11.75 -5.78
CA ALA A 117 21.44 -11.20 -6.15
C ALA A 117 20.39 -11.46 -5.06
N SER A 118 20.34 -12.70 -4.55
CA SER A 118 19.45 -13.07 -3.44
C SER A 118 19.72 -12.27 -2.17
N TRP A 119 20.98 -12.02 -1.85
CA TRP A 119 21.37 -11.26 -0.67
C TRP A 119 20.93 -9.80 -0.78
N ILE A 120 21.18 -9.15 -1.93
CA ILE A 120 20.73 -7.79 -2.20
C ILE A 120 19.20 -7.71 -2.12
N THR A 121 18.48 -8.56 -2.85
CA THR A 121 17.01 -8.56 -2.86
C THR A 121 16.44 -8.78 -1.47
N GLY A 122 17.03 -9.68 -0.68
CA GLY A 122 16.63 -9.92 0.71
C GLY A 122 16.77 -8.68 1.60
N TRP A 123 17.92 -8.00 1.54
CA TRP A 123 18.16 -6.80 2.34
C TRP A 123 17.26 -5.63 1.95
N PHE A 124 17.11 -5.35 0.66
CA PHE A 124 16.21 -4.29 0.20
C PHE A 124 14.75 -4.57 0.59
N ASN A 125 14.34 -5.84 0.55
CA ASN A 125 12.99 -6.22 0.99
C ASN A 125 12.80 -5.99 2.50
N ILE A 126 13.75 -6.41 3.34
CA ILE A 126 13.68 -6.21 4.79
C ILE A 126 13.64 -4.72 5.14
N ILE A 127 14.54 -3.92 4.56
CA ILE A 127 14.60 -2.47 4.80
C ILE A 127 13.30 -1.80 4.34
N GLY A 128 12.77 -2.19 3.18
CA GLY A 128 11.51 -1.70 2.66
C GLY A 128 10.32 -1.99 3.59
N LEU A 129 10.23 -3.22 4.09
CA LEU A 129 9.18 -3.63 5.03
C LEU A 129 9.29 -2.91 6.38
N TRP A 130 10.51 -2.74 6.91
CA TRP A 130 10.73 -1.98 8.14
C TRP A 130 10.37 -0.50 7.96
N ALA A 131 10.89 0.14 6.91
CA ALA A 131 10.59 1.54 6.62
C ALA A 131 9.10 1.77 6.37
N GLY A 132 8.44 0.86 5.64
CA GLY A 132 7.00 0.91 5.40
C GLY A 132 6.18 0.80 6.68
N THR A 133 6.51 -0.18 7.54
CA THR A 133 5.82 -0.38 8.82
C THR A 133 6.00 0.83 9.74
N THR A 134 7.23 1.32 9.91
CA THR A 134 7.52 2.51 10.70
C THR A 134 6.81 3.75 10.15
N SER A 135 6.77 3.92 8.83
CA SER A 135 6.09 5.06 8.18
C SER A 135 4.59 5.08 8.48
N VAL A 136 3.90 3.95 8.33
CA VAL A 136 2.45 3.85 8.59
C VAL A 136 2.13 4.08 10.05
N ASP A 137 2.89 3.47 10.96
CA ASP A 137 2.65 3.61 12.41
C ASP A 137 2.98 5.02 12.91
N PHE A 138 3.94 5.69 12.29
CA PHE A 138 4.24 7.09 12.57
C PHE A 138 3.10 8.00 12.09
N SER A 139 2.55 7.72 10.91
CA SER A 139 1.41 8.44 10.35
C SER A 139 0.17 8.29 11.24
N LEU A 140 -0.06 7.09 11.81
CA LEU A 140 -1.13 6.87 12.78
C LEU A 140 -0.92 7.69 14.07
N ALA A 141 0.31 7.77 14.58
CA ALA A 141 0.63 8.60 15.74
C ALA A 141 0.34 10.09 15.48
N GLN A 142 0.67 10.58 14.27
CA GLN A 142 0.33 11.94 13.85
C GLN A 142 -1.17 12.17 13.73
N LEU A 143 -1.93 11.21 13.18
CA LEU A 143 -3.39 11.31 13.09
C LEU A 143 -4.04 11.34 14.48
N ILE A 144 -3.57 10.53 15.42
CA ILE A 144 -4.04 10.58 16.82
C ILE A 144 -3.77 11.96 17.42
N GLN A 145 -2.60 12.55 17.16
CA GLN A 145 -2.30 13.91 17.63
C GLN A 145 -3.25 14.95 17.02
N VAL A 146 -3.58 14.85 15.73
CA VAL A 146 -4.55 15.75 15.09
C VAL A 146 -5.93 15.60 15.72
N ILE A 147 -6.35 14.37 16.03
CA ILE A 147 -7.62 14.12 16.75
C ILE A 147 -7.60 14.80 18.12
N ILE A 148 -6.54 14.62 18.91
CA ILE A 148 -6.40 15.26 20.23
C ILE A 148 -6.46 16.79 20.10
N LEU A 149 -5.75 17.37 19.14
CA LEU A 149 -5.75 18.81 18.88
C LEU A 149 -7.16 19.31 18.60
N LEU A 150 -7.90 18.65 17.70
CA LEU A 150 -9.26 19.03 17.34
C LEU A 150 -10.25 18.84 18.52
N SER A 151 -10.12 17.76 19.28
CA SER A 151 -10.98 17.50 20.44
C SER A 151 -10.75 18.46 21.62
N THR A 152 -9.57 19.08 21.71
CA THR A 152 -9.19 19.98 22.80
C THR A 152 -9.42 21.47 22.48
N GLY A 153 -10.13 21.77 21.39
CA GLY A 153 -10.48 23.15 20.99
C GLY A 153 -9.87 23.60 19.66
N GLY A 154 -9.08 22.74 19.02
CA GLY A 154 -8.44 23.03 17.73
C GLY A 154 -7.36 24.11 17.85
N LYS A 155 -6.70 24.40 16.72
CA LYS A 155 -5.60 25.37 16.65
C LYS A 155 -5.99 26.78 17.11
N ASN A 156 -7.25 27.17 16.89
CA ASN A 156 -7.76 28.49 17.24
C ASN A 156 -8.39 28.58 18.64
N GLY A 157 -8.64 27.44 19.30
CA GLY A 157 -9.25 27.37 20.64
C GLY A 157 -8.27 26.96 21.75
N GLY A 158 -6.96 26.98 21.50
CA GLY A 158 -5.94 26.59 22.48
C GLY A 158 -5.76 25.08 22.63
N GLY A 159 -6.10 24.30 21.60
CA GLY A 159 -5.97 22.85 21.61
C GLY A 159 -4.54 22.35 21.86
N TYR A 160 -4.43 21.18 22.47
CA TYR A 160 -3.18 20.58 22.88
C TYR A 160 -2.39 20.08 21.67
N VAL A 161 -1.23 20.70 21.43
CA VAL A 161 -0.24 20.25 20.45
C VAL A 161 0.81 19.41 21.18
N ALA A 162 0.82 18.09 20.93
CA ALA A 162 1.84 17.22 21.52
C ALA A 162 3.24 17.61 21.03
N SER A 163 4.17 17.59 21.98
CA SER A 163 5.60 17.68 21.67
C SER A 163 6.06 16.49 20.82
N LYS A 164 7.13 16.69 20.04
CA LYS A 164 7.78 15.63 19.24
C LYS A 164 8.09 14.37 20.06
N TYR A 165 8.44 14.51 21.34
CA TYR A 165 8.74 13.38 22.22
C TYR A 165 7.49 12.56 22.56
N VAL A 166 6.34 13.23 22.71
CA VAL A 166 5.06 12.57 22.98
C VAL A 166 4.59 11.82 21.73
N ILE A 167 4.75 12.39 20.54
CA ILE A 167 4.43 11.70 19.27
C ILE A 167 5.30 10.45 19.11
N ILE A 168 6.60 10.54 19.41
CA ILE A 168 7.50 9.37 19.38
C ILE A 168 7.09 8.32 20.42
N ALA A 169 6.65 8.73 21.61
CA ALA A 169 6.15 7.80 22.64
C ALA A 169 4.87 7.07 22.19
N ILE A 170 3.91 7.79 21.59
CA ILE A 170 2.69 7.22 21.01
C ILE A 170 3.06 6.24 19.89
N HIS A 171 3.98 6.62 19.00
CA HIS A 171 4.48 5.76 17.94
C HIS A 171 5.11 4.47 18.47
N GLY A 172 5.97 4.55 19.51
CA GLY A 172 6.56 3.39 20.16
C GLY A 172 5.50 2.46 20.80
N ALA A 173 4.45 3.02 21.39
CA ALA A 173 3.35 2.25 21.95
C ALA A 173 2.53 1.52 20.86
N ILE A 174 2.29 2.18 19.72
CA ILE A 174 1.62 1.57 18.55
C ILE A 174 2.46 0.41 18.01
N LEU A 175 3.76 0.59 17.84
CA LEU A 175 4.66 -0.47 17.37
C LEU A 175 4.65 -1.68 18.30
N LEU A 176 4.70 -1.46 19.61
CA LEU A 176 4.59 -2.53 20.61
C LEU A 176 3.25 -3.26 20.49
N LEU A 177 2.15 -2.52 20.38
CA LEU A 177 0.81 -3.10 20.20
C LEU A 177 0.72 -3.94 18.92
N HIS A 178 1.20 -3.42 17.78
CA HIS A 178 1.24 -4.16 16.53
C HIS A 178 2.16 -5.38 16.62
N GLY A 179 3.29 -5.31 17.32
CA GLY A 179 4.16 -6.46 17.60
C GLY A 179 3.46 -7.56 18.39
N ILE A 180 2.68 -7.19 19.41
CA ILE A 180 1.84 -8.13 20.18
C ILE A 180 0.77 -8.75 19.28
N ILE A 181 0.06 -7.94 18.50
CA ILE A 181 -0.98 -8.44 17.57
C ILE A 181 -0.38 -9.41 16.55
N ASN A 182 0.81 -9.12 16.01
CA ASN A 182 1.52 -10.00 15.08
C ASN A 182 2.03 -11.30 15.72
N SER A 183 2.06 -11.37 17.06
CA SER A 183 2.39 -12.59 17.80
C SER A 183 1.16 -13.48 18.06
N LEU A 184 -0.04 -13.02 17.70
CA LEU A 184 -1.29 -13.78 17.86
C LEU A 184 -1.51 -14.79 16.71
N PRO A 185 -2.43 -15.76 16.87
CA PRO A 185 -2.68 -16.77 15.85
C PRO A 185 -3.11 -16.18 14.49
N ILE A 186 -2.67 -16.81 13.41
CA ILE A 186 -2.93 -16.40 12.02
C ILE A 186 -4.44 -16.25 11.72
N SER A 187 -5.30 -17.03 12.40
CA SER A 187 -6.76 -16.93 12.28
C SER A 187 -7.29 -15.56 12.72
N LEU A 188 -6.74 -14.97 13.77
CA LEU A 188 -7.10 -13.64 14.23
C LEU A 188 -6.61 -12.56 13.26
N LEU A 189 -5.36 -12.68 12.78
CA LEU A 189 -4.82 -11.77 11.75
C LEU A 189 -5.67 -11.81 10.47
N SER A 190 -6.11 -12.99 10.06
CA SER A 190 -7.01 -13.19 8.91
C SER A 190 -8.36 -12.50 9.11
N PHE A 191 -8.93 -12.59 10.31
CA PHE A 191 -10.18 -11.92 10.65
C PHE A 191 -10.01 -10.39 10.64
N LEU A 192 -8.95 -9.87 11.27
CA LEU A 192 -8.64 -8.43 11.28
C LEU A 192 -8.37 -7.90 9.87
N GLY A 193 -7.69 -8.66 9.01
CA GLY A 193 -7.47 -8.31 7.61
C GLY A 193 -8.77 -8.19 6.82
N GLN A 194 -9.72 -9.10 7.03
CA GLN A 194 -11.06 -9.03 6.42
C GLN A 194 -11.86 -7.83 6.91
N LEU A 195 -11.84 -7.56 8.23
CA LEU A 195 -12.48 -6.39 8.80
C LEU A 195 -11.87 -5.09 8.26
N SER A 196 -10.53 -5.03 8.17
CA SER A 196 -9.81 -3.90 7.59
C SER A 196 -10.17 -3.67 6.13
N ALA A 197 -10.32 -4.73 5.33
CA ALA A 197 -10.76 -4.61 3.95
C ALA A 197 -12.16 -3.98 3.84
N ILE A 198 -13.11 -4.44 4.65
CA ILE A 198 -14.47 -3.88 4.70
C ILE A 198 -14.41 -2.40 5.13
N TRP A 199 -13.64 -2.08 6.17
CA TRP A 199 -13.48 -0.72 6.69
C TRP A 199 -12.88 0.23 5.65
N ASN A 200 -11.87 -0.23 4.90
CA ASN A 200 -11.25 0.54 3.83
C ASN A 200 -12.25 0.86 2.71
N VAL A 201 -13.02 -0.14 2.26
CA VAL A 201 -14.05 0.07 1.24
C VAL A 201 -15.11 1.06 1.74
N PHE A 202 -15.64 0.81 2.94
CA PHE A 202 -16.65 1.66 3.56
C PHE A 202 -16.15 3.10 3.74
N GLY A 203 -14.95 3.29 4.30
CA GLY A 203 -14.35 4.59 4.53
C GLY A 203 -14.15 5.40 3.25
N VAL A 204 -13.74 4.76 2.16
CA VAL A 204 -13.64 5.42 0.85
C VAL A 204 -15.02 5.90 0.37
N PHE A 205 -16.06 5.07 0.47
CA PHE A 205 -17.42 5.49 0.08
C PHE A 205 -17.96 6.62 0.96
N VAL A 206 -17.74 6.54 2.27
CA VAL A 206 -18.16 7.59 3.21
C VAL A 206 -17.49 8.91 2.85
N LEU A 207 -16.16 8.95 2.68
CA LEU A 207 -15.47 10.17 2.31
C LEU A 207 -15.88 10.69 0.94
N MET A 208 -16.12 9.79 -0.02
CA MET A 208 -16.55 10.15 -1.38
C MET A 208 -17.90 10.89 -1.38
N ILE A 209 -18.79 10.59 -0.43
CA ILE A 209 -20.10 11.23 -0.31
C ILE A 209 -20.03 12.43 0.63
N LEU A 210 -19.37 12.29 1.78
CA LEU A 210 -19.37 13.28 2.86
C LEU A 210 -18.63 14.56 2.47
N ILE A 211 -17.43 14.45 1.87
CA ILE A 211 -16.62 15.62 1.52
C ILE A 211 -17.38 16.54 0.53
N PRO A 212 -17.98 16.04 -0.58
CA PRO A 212 -18.82 16.86 -1.46
C PRO A 212 -20.09 17.40 -0.87
N SER A 213 -20.65 16.71 0.12
CA SER A 213 -21.90 17.13 0.75
C SER A 213 -21.69 18.27 1.75
N VAL A 214 -20.54 18.32 2.41
CA VAL A 214 -20.23 19.31 3.46
C VAL A 214 -19.45 20.51 2.90
N ALA A 215 -18.75 20.34 1.78
CA ALA A 215 -17.92 21.42 1.24
C ALA A 215 -18.75 22.56 0.64
N THR A 216 -18.58 23.74 1.23
CA THR A 216 -19.23 24.99 0.84
C THR A 216 -18.57 25.69 -0.36
N GLU A 217 -17.29 25.41 -0.62
CA GLU A 217 -16.53 26.01 -1.72
C GLU A 217 -15.86 24.95 -2.60
N ARG A 218 -15.78 25.22 -3.91
CA ARG A 218 -15.21 24.31 -4.92
C ARG A 218 -14.13 25.02 -5.72
N ALA A 219 -12.95 24.42 -5.81
CA ALA A 219 -11.88 24.85 -6.69
C ALA A 219 -12.32 24.76 -8.15
N SER A 220 -11.87 25.71 -8.98
CA SER A 220 -12.22 25.71 -10.41
C SER A 220 -11.62 24.51 -11.13
N ASN A 221 -12.32 23.98 -12.13
CA ASN A 221 -11.83 22.89 -12.96
C ASN A 221 -10.45 23.21 -13.59
N LYS A 222 -10.24 24.49 -13.97
CA LYS A 222 -8.95 24.93 -14.52
C LYS A 222 -7.83 24.81 -13.49
N PHE A 223 -8.07 25.19 -12.24
CA PHE A 223 -7.10 25.07 -11.15
C PHE A 223 -6.71 23.59 -10.94
N VAL A 224 -7.72 22.73 -10.84
CA VAL A 224 -7.55 21.29 -10.65
C VAL A 224 -6.70 20.63 -11.73
N PHE A 225 -6.91 20.97 -13.00
CA PHE A 225 -6.24 20.28 -14.11
C PHE A 225 -4.97 20.95 -14.61
N THR A 226 -4.64 22.17 -14.17
CA THR A 226 -3.49 22.92 -14.73
C THR A 226 -2.56 23.56 -13.72
N HIS A 227 -2.93 23.64 -12.44
CA HIS A 227 -2.11 24.33 -11.45
C HIS A 227 -1.01 23.43 -10.85
N PHE A 228 0.23 23.90 -10.95
CA PHE A 228 1.37 23.41 -10.17
C PHE A 228 1.63 24.39 -9.04
N ASN A 229 1.90 23.87 -7.85
CA ASN A 229 2.17 24.69 -6.69
C ASN A 229 3.66 25.07 -6.68
N ALA A 230 4.00 26.14 -7.41
CA ALA A 230 5.38 26.63 -7.57
C ALA A 230 5.86 27.54 -6.42
N GLU A 231 4.99 27.81 -5.44
CA GLU A 231 5.27 28.57 -4.23
C GLU A 231 5.46 27.64 -3.02
N ASN A 232 6.23 26.57 -3.21
CA ASN A 232 6.43 25.48 -2.26
C ASN A 232 7.26 25.88 -1.02
N GLY A 233 7.72 27.13 -0.92
CA GLY A 233 8.64 27.60 0.15
C GLY A 233 10.08 27.09 0.03
N ASP A 234 10.30 25.97 -0.65
CA ASP A 234 11.59 25.26 -0.74
C ASP A 234 12.41 25.54 -2.02
N GLY A 235 11.99 26.50 -2.85
CA GLY A 235 12.75 26.96 -4.02
C GLY A 235 12.77 25.99 -5.22
N ILE A 236 11.90 24.98 -5.24
CA ILE A 236 11.81 23.98 -6.33
C ILE A 236 10.98 24.54 -7.49
N ASN A 237 11.66 25.17 -8.45
CA ASN A 237 11.00 25.85 -9.57
C ASN A 237 10.77 24.98 -10.82
N SER A 238 11.35 23.77 -10.87
CA SER A 238 11.28 22.90 -12.05
C SER A 238 9.98 22.09 -12.08
N ARG A 239 9.13 22.32 -13.09
CA ARG A 239 7.83 21.62 -13.26
C ARG A 239 7.96 20.09 -13.29
N PRO A 240 8.94 19.49 -14.00
CA PRO A 240 9.17 18.04 -13.92
C PRO A 240 9.52 17.56 -12.51
N CYS A 241 10.33 18.32 -11.76
CA CYS A 241 10.72 17.96 -10.40
C CYS A 241 9.52 18.02 -9.44
N MET A 242 8.72 19.07 -9.52
CA MET A 242 7.46 19.19 -8.78
C MET A 242 6.51 18.03 -9.07
N PHE A 243 6.35 17.66 -10.36
CA PHE A 243 5.54 16.52 -10.75
C PHE A 243 6.07 15.19 -10.18
N LEU A 244 7.39 14.97 -10.20
CA LEU A 244 7.99 13.77 -9.61
C LEU A 244 7.82 13.73 -8.09
N LEU A 245 7.92 14.87 -7.40
CA LEU A 245 7.70 14.96 -5.96
C LEU A 245 6.25 14.71 -5.58
N GLY A 246 5.28 15.23 -6.35
CA GLY A 246 3.87 14.90 -6.14
C GLY A 246 3.53 13.46 -6.50
N LEU A 247 4.25 12.83 -7.44
CA LEU A 247 4.09 11.43 -7.82
C LEU A 247 4.36 10.48 -6.63
N LEU A 248 5.20 10.86 -5.66
CA LEU A 248 5.48 10.05 -4.47
C LEU A 248 4.20 9.71 -3.69
N MET A 249 3.21 10.62 -3.64
CA MET A 249 1.94 10.37 -2.95
C MET A 249 1.19 9.20 -3.59
N SER A 250 1.07 9.21 -4.93
CA SER A 250 0.41 8.13 -5.68
C SER A 250 1.20 6.83 -5.57
N GLN A 251 2.53 6.89 -5.70
CA GLN A 251 3.39 5.71 -5.62
C GLN A 251 3.36 5.06 -4.24
N TYR A 252 3.43 5.86 -3.16
CA TYR A 252 3.34 5.35 -1.79
C TYR A 252 2.01 4.64 -1.56
N THR A 253 0.92 5.18 -2.08
CA THR A 253 -0.40 4.56 -1.91
C THR A 253 -0.53 3.22 -2.65
N LEU A 254 0.11 3.09 -3.80
CA LEU A 254 0.10 1.86 -4.60
C LEU A 254 1.14 0.84 -4.15
N SER A 255 1.99 1.16 -3.16
CA SER A 255 3.01 0.25 -2.65
C SER A 255 2.41 -0.90 -1.84
N GLY A 256 3.10 -2.04 -1.77
CA GLY A 256 2.65 -3.23 -1.04
C GLY A 256 1.99 -4.31 -1.90
N TYR A 257 1.99 -4.19 -3.23
CA TYR A 257 1.47 -5.21 -4.14
C TYR A 257 2.29 -6.51 -4.11
N ASP A 258 3.57 -6.41 -3.73
CA ASP A 258 4.50 -7.51 -3.52
C ASP A 258 4.13 -8.37 -2.30
N ALA A 259 3.33 -7.86 -1.35
CA ALA A 259 2.76 -8.67 -0.28
C ALA A 259 2.00 -9.90 -0.80
N SER A 260 1.32 -9.75 -1.94
CA SER A 260 0.63 -10.85 -2.60
C SER A 260 1.58 -11.91 -3.18
N ALA A 261 2.82 -11.54 -3.53
CA ALA A 261 3.85 -12.49 -3.96
C ALA A 261 4.33 -13.36 -2.79
N HIS A 262 4.32 -12.83 -1.57
CA HIS A 262 4.59 -13.63 -0.37
C HIS A 262 3.46 -14.65 -0.10
N MET A 263 2.23 -14.35 -0.53
CA MET A 263 1.05 -15.19 -0.44
C MET A 263 0.69 -15.82 -1.79
N VAL A 264 1.66 -16.56 -2.35
CA VAL A 264 1.76 -17.27 -3.66
C VAL A 264 0.46 -17.68 -4.38
N ASN A 265 -0.64 -17.91 -3.67
CA ASN A 265 -1.86 -18.50 -4.24
C ASN A 265 -2.76 -17.56 -5.06
N ILE A 266 -2.57 -16.22 -5.03
CA ILE A 266 -3.59 -15.24 -5.52
C ILE A 266 -3.07 -14.12 -6.42
N PHE A 267 -1.80 -14.18 -6.86
CA PHE A 267 -1.19 -13.07 -7.60
C PHE A 267 -1.98 -12.66 -8.87
N TYR A 268 -2.65 -13.60 -9.54
CA TYR A 268 -3.50 -13.34 -10.72
C TYR A 268 -4.81 -12.61 -10.42
N THR A 269 -5.51 -12.92 -9.33
CA THR A 269 -6.76 -12.24 -8.94
C THR A 269 -6.50 -10.79 -8.50
N PHE A 270 -5.31 -10.55 -7.95
CA PHE A 270 -4.87 -9.25 -7.47
C PHE A 270 -4.55 -8.26 -8.62
N LEU A 271 -4.01 -8.74 -9.75
CA LEU A 271 -3.74 -7.94 -10.96
C LEU A 271 -5.01 -7.40 -11.63
N THR A 272 -6.05 -8.23 -11.74
CA THR A 272 -7.35 -7.83 -12.27
C THR A 272 -7.98 -6.71 -11.43
N PHE A 273 -7.69 -6.66 -10.12
CA PHE A 273 -8.20 -5.63 -9.24
C PHE A 273 -7.35 -4.35 -9.23
N ASN A 274 -6.05 -4.35 -9.48
CA ASN A 274 -5.30 -3.09 -9.68
C ASN A 274 -5.89 -2.26 -10.83
N VAL A 275 -6.36 -2.94 -11.90
CA VAL A 275 -7.12 -2.32 -13.00
C VAL A 275 -8.48 -1.77 -12.52
N VAL A 276 -9.17 -2.48 -11.62
CA VAL A 276 -10.46 -2.06 -11.05
C VAL A 276 -10.31 -0.94 -10.00
N ASN A 277 -9.28 -0.95 -9.15
CA ASN A 277 -8.94 0.13 -8.22
C ASN A 277 -8.51 1.38 -9.00
N CYS A 278 -7.67 1.23 -10.03
CA CYS A 278 -7.31 2.34 -10.91
C CYS A 278 -8.53 2.92 -11.65
N LYS A 279 -9.54 2.09 -12.02
CA LYS A 279 -10.82 2.57 -12.57
C LYS A 279 -11.77 3.17 -11.52
N ARG A 280 -11.94 2.54 -10.35
CA ARG A 280 -12.90 2.96 -9.30
C ARG A 280 -12.42 4.17 -8.51
N VAL A 281 -11.13 4.23 -8.16
CA VAL A 281 -10.52 5.43 -7.57
C VAL A 281 -10.60 6.59 -8.56
N ASN A 282 -10.42 6.36 -9.87
CA ASN A 282 -10.61 7.41 -10.87
C ASN A 282 -12.06 7.85 -11.05
N ILE A 283 -13.04 6.93 -11.03
CA ILE A 283 -14.46 7.29 -11.18
C ILE A 283 -14.97 8.04 -9.95
N GLY A 284 -14.61 7.62 -8.73
CA GLY A 284 -14.95 8.35 -7.51
C GLY A 284 -14.23 9.69 -7.37
N ARG A 285 -12.99 9.79 -7.89
CA ARG A 285 -12.17 10.99 -7.79
C ARG A 285 -12.51 12.03 -8.87
N HIS A 286 -12.66 11.65 -10.14
CA HIS A 286 -12.96 12.57 -11.24
C HIS A 286 -14.34 13.24 -11.14
N LEU A 287 -15.32 12.60 -10.49
CA LEU A 287 -16.64 13.21 -10.31
C LEU A 287 -16.79 14.01 -9.00
N PHE A 288 -16.03 13.71 -7.95
CA PHE A 288 -16.37 14.21 -6.60
C PHE A 288 -15.22 14.75 -5.73
N PHE A 289 -14.03 14.15 -5.75
CA PHE A 289 -12.98 14.46 -4.74
C PHE A 289 -12.03 15.61 -5.12
N VAL A 290 -11.79 15.82 -6.41
CA VAL A 290 -10.74 16.76 -6.90
C VAL A 290 -11.17 18.23 -6.91
N PRO A 291 -12.45 18.61 -7.01
CA PRO A 291 -12.81 20.03 -6.89
C PRO A 291 -12.79 20.56 -5.45
N LEU A 292 -12.73 19.72 -4.42
CA LEU A 292 -13.10 20.12 -3.05
C LEU A 292 -11.92 20.32 -2.11
N LEU A 293 -10.81 19.69 -2.44
CA LEU A 293 -9.65 19.54 -1.58
C LEU A 293 -8.55 20.58 -1.87
N TYR A 294 -8.85 21.52 -2.76
CA TYR A 294 -7.87 22.40 -3.42
C TYR A 294 -8.13 23.89 -3.22
N HIS A 295 -8.88 24.26 -2.18
CA HIS A 295 -8.97 25.67 -1.80
C HIS A 295 -7.82 26.05 -0.86
N PRO A 296 -7.03 27.11 -1.15
CA PRO A 296 -5.86 27.50 -0.36
C PRO A 296 -6.17 27.84 1.11
N HIS A 297 -7.42 28.16 1.46
CA HIS A 297 -7.82 28.37 2.87
C HIS A 297 -7.98 27.08 3.69
N VAL A 298 -8.21 25.92 3.07
CA VAL A 298 -8.38 24.65 3.81
C VAL A 298 -7.03 24.06 4.23
N ALA A 299 -5.97 24.31 3.46
CA ALA A 299 -4.61 23.90 3.79
C ALA A 299 -4.07 24.54 5.09
N GLY A 300 -4.56 25.73 5.45
CA GLY A 300 -4.22 26.40 6.71
C GLY A 300 -5.03 25.95 7.93
N THR A 301 -6.14 25.25 7.72
CA THR A 301 -7.13 24.93 8.78
C THR A 301 -7.01 23.50 9.30
N PHE A 302 -6.25 22.63 8.61
CA PHE A 302 -5.86 21.29 9.07
C PHE A 302 -4.44 21.23 9.68
N LEU A 303 -3.91 22.39 10.07
CA LEU A 303 -2.73 22.49 10.95
C LEU A 303 -3.13 22.45 12.41
#